data_AF-A0A564UQ62-F1
#
_entry.id   AF-A0A564UQ62-F1
#
_cell.length_a   1.000
_cell.length_b   1.000
_cell.length_c   1.000
_cell.angle_alpha   90.00
_cell.angle_beta   90.00
_cell.angle_gamma   90.00
#
_symmetry.space_group_name_H-M   'P 1'
#
loop_
_entity.id
_entity.type
_entity.pdbx_description
1 polymer ?
#
loop_
_entity_poly.entity_id
_entity_poly.type
_entity_poly.pdbx_seq_one_letter_code
_entity_poly.pdbx_strand_id
1 'polypeptide(L)'
;MITVLRIQYPMELSYEYSFLDEFLKLCGIFVYDGKDEDIVEEKKEIKSVQLIEAEFGRSQSIQENYLEIKKKLQLNPIEEQYMDWLWDLYYMRDVQKDLFFVLLKKSSFSDINIQESEFKLLGRMLKHIEAASDYKCYSRYYGMAKLQYILCGEKKSKGKEVESELHEIALSCHMAQLYGKEELSITELMGDIYINIVNDYSLGLAYYTQCITDYNYKVLRKIARYYETRMVDPRRELQYLERAINCRKEYYEARYRLARKLEQEQLKFGKALEQYELIADKLGNIQRIKWLTPEEFQVICRTWKRIGCISYKYLEIPACEYGLQSYQKIYEIWENCDKNKYISSMNPGKQKEMVALYQSLYSIEHVQRSEENIRRKMQEVHEKMYS
;
A
#
# COMPACT_ATOMS: atom_id res chain seq x y z
N MET A 1 8.79 -17.37 -14.98
CA MET A 1 8.89 -17.59 -13.53
C MET A 1 8.65 -16.27 -12.85
N ILE A 2 7.49 -16.08 -12.22
CA ILE A 2 7.30 -14.94 -11.32
C ILE A 2 8.16 -15.17 -10.08
N THR A 3 8.93 -14.17 -9.70
CA THR A 3 9.67 -14.22 -8.45
C THR A 3 8.85 -13.53 -7.37
N VAL A 4 8.31 -14.34 -6.47
CA VAL A 4 7.53 -13.88 -5.32
C VAL A 4 8.35 -14.12 -4.07
N LEU A 5 8.51 -13.07 -3.28
CA LEU A 5 9.25 -13.13 -2.04
C LEU A 5 8.26 -13.08 -0.87
N ARG A 6 8.16 -14.19 -0.14
CA ARG A 6 7.49 -14.23 1.17
C ARG A 6 8.55 -13.99 2.23
N ILE A 7 8.38 -12.92 2.98
CA ILE A 7 9.31 -12.50 4.00
C ILE A 7 8.63 -12.59 5.36
N GLN A 8 9.12 -13.45 6.24
CA GLN A 8 8.74 -13.40 7.63
C GLN A 8 9.54 -12.29 8.32
N TYR A 9 8.88 -11.14 8.52
CA TYR A 9 9.52 -10.03 9.21
C TYR A 9 9.47 -10.23 10.73
N PRO A 10 10.59 -9.98 11.45
CA PRO A 10 10.55 -9.88 12.90
C PRO A 10 9.65 -8.71 13.32
N MET A 11 8.92 -8.85 14.44
CA MET A 11 7.91 -7.89 14.90
C MET A 11 8.39 -6.44 15.14
N GLU A 12 9.70 -6.19 15.17
CA GLU A 12 10.28 -4.96 15.73
C GLU A 12 11.02 -4.05 14.72
N LEU A 13 10.96 -4.28 13.41
CA LEU A 13 11.74 -3.52 12.42
C LEU A 13 10.84 -3.05 11.27
N SER A 14 10.90 -1.78 10.84
CA SER A 14 10.00 -1.37 9.76
C SER A 14 10.49 -0.40 8.69
N TYR A 15 11.42 0.54 8.89
CA TYR A 15 11.76 1.46 7.76
C TYR A 15 12.64 0.79 6.68
N GLU A 16 13.65 0.03 7.09
CA GLU A 16 14.58 -0.65 6.17
C GLU A 16 13.86 -1.68 5.30
N TYR A 17 12.85 -2.35 5.87
CA TYR A 17 12.03 -3.28 5.11
C TYR A 17 11.08 -2.58 4.15
N SER A 18 10.45 -1.47 4.52
CA SER A 18 9.66 -0.71 3.54
C SER A 18 10.52 -0.17 2.39
N PHE A 19 11.77 0.23 2.68
CA PHE A 19 12.72 0.59 1.63
C PHE A 19 13.01 -0.57 0.70
N LEU A 20 13.35 -1.74 1.27
CA LEU A 20 13.63 -2.95 0.53
C LEU A 20 12.43 -3.41 -0.30
N ASP A 21 11.22 -3.33 0.25
CA ASP A 21 9.98 -3.65 -0.45
C ASP A 21 9.72 -2.71 -1.63
N GLU A 22 9.90 -1.40 -1.46
CA GLU A 22 9.73 -0.44 -2.57
C GLU A 22 10.78 -0.63 -3.65
N PHE A 23 12.03 -0.97 -3.27
CA PHE A 23 13.08 -1.35 -4.21
C PHE A 23 12.73 -2.63 -4.98
N LEU A 24 12.32 -3.70 -4.28
CA LEU A 24 11.95 -4.97 -4.90
C LEU A 24 10.76 -4.81 -5.85
N LYS A 25 9.75 -4.02 -5.45
CA LYS A 25 8.61 -3.66 -6.31
C LYS A 25 9.03 -2.86 -7.54
N LEU A 26 10.13 -2.11 -7.49
CA LEU A 26 10.67 -1.44 -8.68
C LEU A 26 11.39 -2.44 -9.60
N CYS A 27 12.02 -3.47 -9.04
CA CYS A 27 12.58 -4.60 -9.79
C CYS A 27 11.51 -5.58 -10.30
N GLY A 28 10.23 -5.32 -10.02
CA GLY A 28 9.13 -6.21 -10.42
C GLY A 28 9.02 -7.49 -9.60
N ILE A 29 9.57 -7.47 -8.37
CA ILE A 29 9.49 -8.54 -7.37
C ILE A 29 8.43 -8.15 -6.34
N PHE A 30 7.44 -9.02 -6.13
CA PHE A 30 6.37 -8.76 -5.16
C PHE A 30 6.69 -9.39 -3.81
N VAL A 31 6.41 -8.62 -2.76
CA VAL A 31 6.75 -8.98 -1.38
C VAL A 31 5.50 -9.19 -0.53
N TYR A 32 5.50 -10.27 0.26
CA TYR A 32 4.42 -10.67 1.17
C TYR A 32 4.97 -10.85 2.58
N ASP A 33 4.17 -10.53 3.60
CA ASP A 33 4.52 -10.80 5.00
C ASP A 33 4.27 -12.29 5.30
N GLY A 34 5.27 -12.97 5.87
CA GLY A 34 5.27 -14.39 6.18
C GLY A 34 4.37 -14.79 7.35
N LYS A 35 3.82 -13.83 8.11
CA LYS A 35 2.82 -14.08 9.16
C LYS A 35 1.49 -14.62 8.66
N ASP A 36 1.27 -14.62 7.35
CA ASP A 36 0.15 -15.28 6.71
C ASP A 36 0.37 -16.81 6.72
N GLU A 37 0.20 -17.47 7.87
CA GLU A 37 0.45 -18.91 8.08
C GLU A 37 -0.43 -19.81 7.16
N ASP A 38 -1.58 -19.31 6.69
CA ASP A 38 -2.55 -20.11 5.92
C ASP A 38 -2.35 -20.11 4.39
N ILE A 39 -1.38 -19.38 3.84
CA ILE A 39 -1.17 -19.34 2.37
C ILE A 39 -0.50 -20.63 1.85
N VAL A 40 0.16 -21.41 2.72
CA VAL A 40 1.04 -22.51 2.31
C VAL A 40 0.31 -23.84 2.12
N GLU A 41 -0.72 -24.13 2.93
CA GLU A 41 -1.30 -25.49 2.95
C GLU A 41 -2.16 -25.82 1.71
N GLU A 42 -2.69 -24.82 0.98
CA GLU A 42 -3.52 -25.05 -0.22
C GLU A 42 -2.77 -24.95 -1.56
N LYS A 43 -1.51 -24.49 -1.62
CA LYS A 43 -0.93 -23.94 -2.88
C LYS A 43 0.25 -24.71 -3.47
N LYS A 44 0.10 -26.02 -3.63
CA LYS A 44 1.06 -26.88 -4.38
C LYS A 44 0.88 -26.87 -5.91
N GLU A 45 -0.10 -26.15 -6.48
CA GLU A 45 -0.45 -26.31 -7.90
C GLU A 45 0.07 -25.23 -8.88
N ILE A 46 0.65 -24.12 -8.41
CA ILE A 46 1.17 -23.08 -9.33
C ILE A 46 2.61 -23.43 -9.74
N LYS A 47 2.74 -24.17 -10.85
CA LYS A 47 4.02 -24.70 -11.38
C LYS A 47 5.06 -23.65 -11.82
N SER A 48 4.71 -22.36 -11.82
CA SER A 48 5.48 -21.32 -12.52
C SER A 48 6.06 -20.24 -11.60
N VAL A 49 5.77 -20.29 -10.30
CA VAL A 49 6.17 -19.23 -9.35
C VAL A 49 7.27 -19.74 -8.42
N GLN A 50 8.38 -19.00 -8.36
CA GLN A 50 9.38 -19.24 -7.34
C GLN A 50 8.95 -18.50 -6.08
N LEU A 51 8.33 -19.22 -5.15
CA LEU A 51 8.12 -18.72 -3.80
C LEU A 51 9.44 -18.80 -3.06
N ILE A 52 9.91 -17.65 -2.61
CA ILE A 52 11.13 -17.56 -1.82
C ILE A 52 10.73 -17.19 -0.41
N GLU A 53 11.10 -18.04 0.53
CA GLU A 53 10.91 -17.77 1.95
C GLU A 53 12.20 -17.19 2.52
N ALA A 54 12.11 -15.96 3.03
CA ALA A 54 13.16 -15.31 3.78
C ALA A 54 12.69 -15.10 5.22
N GLU A 55 13.47 -15.59 6.18
CA GLU A 55 13.28 -15.32 7.59
C GLU A 55 14.41 -14.38 8.01
N PHE A 56 14.08 -13.15 8.35
CA PHE A 56 15.08 -12.18 8.74
C PHE A 56 15.27 -12.15 10.26
N GLY A 57 16.52 -12.34 10.68
CA GLY A 57 16.92 -12.26 12.07
C GLY A 57 16.88 -10.82 12.60
N ARG A 58 16.67 -10.66 13.90
CA ARG A 58 16.65 -9.33 14.57
C ARG A 58 17.97 -8.55 14.46
N SER A 59 19.07 -9.19 14.05
CA SER A 59 20.42 -8.62 14.00
C SER A 59 20.99 -8.45 12.59
N GLN A 60 20.25 -8.77 11.53
CA GLN A 60 20.74 -8.59 10.15
C GLN A 60 20.55 -7.15 9.69
N SER A 61 21.58 -6.57 9.09
CA SER A 61 21.54 -5.30 8.38
C SER A 61 20.73 -5.43 7.09
N ILE A 62 20.17 -4.32 6.59
CA ILE A 62 19.47 -4.30 5.31
C ILE A 62 20.33 -4.79 4.14
N GLN A 63 21.64 -4.55 4.17
CA GLN A 63 22.58 -5.06 3.17
C GLN A 63 22.67 -6.59 3.22
N GLU A 64 22.73 -7.17 4.43
CA GLU A 64 22.72 -8.63 4.61
C GLU A 64 21.39 -9.24 4.12
N ASN A 65 20.27 -8.58 4.43
CA ASN A 65 18.95 -9.00 3.96
C ASN A 65 18.85 -8.94 2.43
N TYR A 66 19.33 -7.86 1.80
CA TYR A 66 19.38 -7.73 0.34
C TYR A 66 20.22 -8.86 -0.29
N LEU A 67 21.42 -9.12 0.25
CA LEU A 67 22.29 -10.19 -0.25
C LEU A 67 21.66 -11.58 -0.07
N GLU A 68 20.94 -11.81 1.03
CA GLU A 68 20.21 -13.06 1.26
C GLU A 68 19.06 -13.24 0.26
N ILE A 69 18.25 -12.21 0.06
CA ILE A 69 17.17 -12.20 -0.94
C ILE A 69 17.76 -12.51 -2.31
N LYS A 70 18.80 -11.79 -2.72
CA LYS A 70 19.44 -11.96 -4.03
C LYS A 70 19.90 -13.40 -4.27
N LYS A 71 20.55 -14.03 -3.27
CA LYS A 71 20.95 -15.45 -3.32
C LYS A 71 19.73 -16.37 -3.53
N LYS A 72 18.60 -16.05 -2.93
CA LYS A 72 17.38 -16.85 -3.04
C LYS A 72 16.58 -16.60 -4.32
N LEU A 73 16.63 -15.39 -4.90
CA LEU A 73 15.94 -15.01 -6.15
C LEU A 73 16.38 -15.83 -7.37
N GLN A 74 17.51 -16.55 -7.31
CA GLN A 74 18.06 -17.36 -8.41
C GLN A 74 18.07 -16.60 -9.75
N LEU A 75 18.42 -15.32 -9.69
CA LEU A 75 18.42 -14.43 -10.85
C LEU A 75 19.45 -14.89 -11.87
N ASN A 76 19.19 -14.58 -13.14
CA ASN A 76 20.25 -14.74 -14.13
C ASN A 76 21.38 -13.71 -13.88
N PRO A 77 22.61 -13.94 -14.37
CA PRO A 77 23.75 -13.07 -14.07
C PRO A 77 23.55 -11.60 -14.44
N ILE A 78 22.80 -11.30 -15.52
CA ILE A 78 22.52 -9.92 -15.94
C ILE A 78 21.53 -9.26 -14.99
N GLU A 79 20.47 -9.97 -14.58
CA GLU A 79 19.51 -9.49 -13.58
C GLU A 79 20.18 -9.25 -12.22
N GLU A 80 21.06 -10.16 -11.79
CA GLU A 80 21.80 -10.02 -10.55
C GLU A 80 22.69 -8.78 -10.56
N GLN A 81 23.50 -8.60 -11.61
CA GLN A 81 24.36 -7.42 -11.76
C GLN A 81 23.55 -6.12 -11.89
N TYR A 82 22.42 -6.15 -12.62
CA TYR A 82 21.55 -4.98 -12.73
C TYR A 82 20.92 -4.62 -11.38
N MET A 83 20.45 -5.62 -10.62
CA MET A 83 19.92 -5.38 -9.29
C MET A 83 20.99 -4.82 -8.35
N ASP A 84 22.23 -5.32 -8.40
CA ASP A 84 23.35 -4.76 -7.62
C ASP A 84 23.63 -3.31 -8.03
N TRP A 85 23.71 -3.03 -9.33
CA TRP A 85 23.90 -1.67 -9.84
C TRP A 85 22.76 -0.73 -9.40
N LEU A 86 21.51 -1.18 -9.48
CA LEU A 86 20.35 -0.41 -9.07
C LEU A 86 20.31 -0.23 -7.56
N TRP A 87 20.68 -1.25 -6.80
CA TRP A 87 20.81 -1.19 -5.35
C TRP A 87 21.88 -0.18 -4.95
N ASP A 88 23.06 -0.19 -5.59
CA ASP A 88 24.11 0.80 -5.34
C ASP A 88 23.65 2.23 -5.71
N LEU A 89 22.87 2.37 -6.79
CA LEU A 89 22.24 3.64 -7.15
C LEU A 89 21.25 4.12 -6.09
N TYR A 90 20.51 3.20 -5.48
CA TYR A 90 19.44 3.45 -4.50
C TYR A 90 19.93 3.64 -3.07
N TYR A 91 20.89 2.83 -2.66
CA TYR A 91 21.30 2.62 -1.27
C TYR A 91 22.68 3.22 -0.99
N MET A 92 23.64 3.09 -1.91
CA MET A 92 25.03 3.53 -1.69
C MET A 92 25.30 4.99 -2.08
N ARG A 93 24.29 5.73 -2.57
CA ARG A 93 24.38 7.16 -2.91
C ARG A 93 23.48 8.02 -2.01
N ASP A 94 23.87 9.27 -1.73
CA ASP A 94 23.16 10.25 -0.88
C ASP A 94 21.67 10.52 -1.26
N VAL A 95 21.18 9.97 -2.37
CA VAL A 95 19.83 10.14 -2.92
C VAL A 95 18.79 9.20 -2.25
N GLN A 96 19.22 8.27 -1.39
CA GLN A 96 18.42 7.18 -0.82
C GLN A 96 17.09 7.62 -0.19
N LYS A 97 17.12 8.59 0.74
CA LYS A 97 15.94 8.97 1.54
C LYS A 97 14.93 9.75 0.73
N ASP A 98 15.40 10.60 -0.19
CA ASP A 98 14.52 11.39 -1.04
C ASP A 98 13.84 10.52 -2.09
N LEU A 99 14.58 9.60 -2.73
CA LEU A 99 13.99 8.70 -3.72
C LEU A 99 12.98 7.74 -3.07
N PHE A 100 13.34 7.19 -1.91
CA PHE A 100 12.42 6.37 -1.12
C PHE A 100 11.16 7.15 -0.71
N PHE A 101 11.32 8.39 -0.21
CA PHE A 101 10.21 9.26 0.15
C PHE A 101 9.26 9.52 -1.03
N VAL A 102 9.81 9.81 -2.21
CA VAL A 102 9.01 10.03 -3.42
C VAL A 102 8.29 8.75 -3.86
N LEU A 103 8.97 7.61 -3.84
CA LEU A 103 8.37 6.31 -4.18
C LEU A 103 7.24 5.96 -3.20
N LEU A 104 7.45 6.13 -1.89
CA LEU A 104 6.45 5.85 -0.87
C LEU A 104 5.19 6.72 -1.03
N LYS A 105 5.36 8.03 -1.29
CA LYS A 105 4.24 8.94 -1.60
C LYS A 105 3.43 8.48 -2.81
N LYS A 106 4.09 7.94 -3.85
CA LYS A 106 3.41 7.44 -5.06
C LYS A 106 2.76 6.08 -4.88
N SER A 107 3.44 5.14 -4.26
CA SER A 107 2.99 3.74 -4.19
C SER A 107 1.82 3.55 -3.23
N SER A 108 1.72 4.40 -2.21
CA SER A 108 0.70 4.26 -1.17
C SER A 108 -0.59 5.04 -1.47
N PHE A 109 -0.56 6.06 -2.35
CA PHE A 109 -1.74 6.91 -2.63
C PHE A 109 -1.78 7.47 -4.04
N SER A 110 -2.94 7.33 -4.71
CA SER A 110 -3.19 7.95 -6.02
C SER A 110 -3.41 9.46 -5.96
N ASP A 111 -3.64 10.03 -4.76
CA ASP A 111 -4.23 11.37 -4.59
C ASP A 111 -3.30 12.38 -3.86
N ILE A 112 -2.04 12.02 -3.58
CA ILE A 112 -1.08 12.96 -2.96
C ILE A 112 -0.50 13.89 -4.03
N ASN A 113 -0.56 15.20 -3.78
CA ASN A 113 0.12 16.21 -4.57
C ASN A 113 1.64 16.12 -4.34
N ILE A 114 2.34 15.53 -5.29
CA ILE A 114 3.81 15.44 -5.30
C ILE A 114 4.37 16.70 -5.95
N GLN A 115 5.40 17.29 -5.36
CA GLN A 115 5.99 18.53 -5.84
C GLN A 115 6.79 18.29 -7.14
N GLU A 116 6.92 19.32 -7.98
CA GLU A 116 7.68 19.22 -9.24
C GLU A 116 9.14 18.81 -9.03
N SER A 117 9.77 19.25 -7.94
CA SER A 117 11.13 18.88 -7.54
C SER A 117 11.29 17.37 -7.30
N GLU A 118 10.25 16.73 -6.78
CA GLU A 118 10.19 15.28 -6.53
C GLU A 118 10.07 14.50 -7.85
N PHE A 119 9.26 14.98 -8.81
CA PHE A 119 9.22 14.39 -10.15
C PHE A 119 10.52 14.57 -10.93
N LYS A 120 11.26 15.67 -10.71
CA LYS A 120 12.62 15.83 -11.26
C LYS A 120 13.60 14.79 -10.71
N LEU A 121 13.41 14.29 -9.49
CA LEU A 121 14.20 13.18 -8.95
C LEU A 121 13.87 11.88 -9.68
N LEU A 122 12.59 11.55 -9.85
CA LEU A 122 12.16 10.37 -10.60
C LEU A 122 12.64 10.41 -12.06
N GLY A 123 12.56 11.57 -12.72
CA GLY A 123 13.05 11.75 -14.08
C GLY A 123 14.57 11.59 -14.21
N ARG A 124 15.34 12.04 -13.21
CA ARG A 124 16.80 11.80 -13.17
C ARG A 124 17.11 10.31 -13.02
N MET A 125 16.37 9.62 -12.17
CA MET A 125 16.52 8.19 -11.98
C MET A 125 16.17 7.40 -13.25
N LEU A 126 15.07 7.74 -13.92
CA LEU A 126 14.72 7.14 -15.21
C LEU A 126 15.86 7.30 -16.23
N LYS A 127 16.46 8.50 -16.34
CA LYS A 127 17.62 8.74 -17.21
C LYS A 127 18.83 7.87 -16.87
N HIS A 128 19.09 7.61 -15.58
CA HIS A 128 20.16 6.70 -15.17
C HIS A 128 19.89 5.27 -15.62
N ILE A 129 18.64 4.80 -15.52
CA ILE A 129 18.26 3.46 -15.98
C ILE A 129 18.30 3.36 -17.51
N GLU A 130 17.82 4.39 -18.22
CA GLU A 130 17.87 4.48 -19.67
C GLU A 130 19.31 4.39 -20.19
N ALA A 131 20.23 5.13 -19.57
CA ALA A 131 21.65 5.13 -19.89
C ALA A 131 22.36 3.79 -19.64
N ALA A 132 21.83 2.94 -18.76
CA ALA A 132 22.37 1.63 -18.43
C ALA A 132 22.00 0.58 -19.51
N SER A 133 22.36 0.83 -20.76
CA SER A 133 21.91 0.05 -21.93
C SER A 133 22.47 -1.36 -22.03
N ASP A 134 23.55 -1.65 -21.30
CA ASP A 134 24.21 -2.96 -21.30
C ASP A 134 23.39 -4.02 -20.54
N TYR A 135 22.50 -3.59 -19.64
CA TYR A 135 21.69 -4.48 -18.80
C TYR A 135 20.34 -4.83 -19.44
N LYS A 136 20.34 -5.64 -20.49
CA LYS A 136 19.10 -6.10 -21.14
C LYS A 136 18.42 -7.20 -20.33
N CYS A 137 17.63 -6.82 -19.34
CA CYS A 137 16.95 -7.73 -18.42
C CYS A 137 15.56 -7.24 -18.00
N TYR A 138 14.74 -8.15 -17.48
CA TYR A 138 13.37 -7.87 -17.06
C TYR A 138 13.29 -6.75 -16.01
N SER A 139 14.10 -6.81 -14.93
CA SER A 139 14.10 -5.82 -13.86
C SER A 139 14.36 -4.40 -14.35
N ARG A 140 15.20 -4.23 -15.38
CA ARG A 140 15.46 -2.93 -16.01
C ARG A 140 14.21 -2.38 -16.67
N TYR A 141 13.64 -3.15 -17.60
CA TYR A 141 12.50 -2.69 -18.39
C TYR A 141 11.23 -2.50 -17.56
N TYR A 142 11.01 -3.35 -16.55
CA TYR A 142 9.92 -3.16 -15.60
C TYR A 142 10.10 -1.87 -14.78
N GLY A 143 11.32 -1.63 -14.26
CA GLY A 143 11.65 -0.40 -13.54
C GLY A 143 11.44 0.85 -14.41
N MET A 144 11.86 0.81 -15.67
CA MET A 144 11.60 1.87 -16.66
C MET A 144 10.10 2.11 -16.85
N ALA A 145 9.35 1.06 -17.18
CA ALA A 145 7.91 1.15 -17.43
C ALA A 145 7.16 1.75 -16.23
N LYS A 146 7.52 1.34 -15.00
CA LYS A 146 6.90 1.83 -13.77
C LYS A 146 7.16 3.32 -13.54
N LEU A 147 8.40 3.79 -13.74
CA LEU A 147 8.73 5.22 -13.60
C LEU A 147 8.09 6.06 -14.70
N GLN A 148 8.12 5.58 -15.94
CA GLN A 148 7.48 6.24 -17.07
C GLN A 148 5.98 6.37 -16.84
N TYR A 149 5.30 5.33 -16.36
CA TYR A 149 3.89 5.38 -15.95
C TYR A 149 3.63 6.49 -14.92
N ILE A 150 4.45 6.57 -13.87
CA ILE A 150 4.31 7.60 -12.83
C ILE A 150 4.48 9.01 -13.39
N LEU A 151 5.51 9.22 -14.23
CA LEU A 151 5.82 10.51 -14.83
C LEU A 151 4.76 10.92 -15.88
N CYS A 152 4.25 9.96 -16.64
CA CYS A 152 3.18 10.15 -17.61
C CYS A 152 1.87 10.55 -16.91
N GLY A 153 1.50 9.88 -15.82
CA GLY A 153 0.33 10.24 -15.01
C GLY A 153 0.37 11.68 -14.49
N GLU A 154 1.56 12.17 -14.13
CA GLU A 154 1.74 13.57 -13.72
C GLU A 154 1.64 14.57 -14.88
N LYS A 155 2.14 14.21 -16.07
CA LYS A 155 1.93 15.05 -17.26
C LYS A 155 0.44 15.14 -17.60
N LYS A 156 -0.26 14.01 -17.57
CA LYS A 156 -1.70 13.92 -17.84
C LYS A 156 -2.52 14.71 -16.81
N SER A 157 -2.20 14.64 -15.51
CA SER A 157 -2.91 15.40 -14.45
C SER A 157 -2.79 16.91 -14.65
N LYS A 158 -1.70 17.38 -15.28
CA LYS A 158 -1.49 18.78 -15.68
C LYS A 158 -2.15 19.15 -17.01
N GLY A 159 -2.99 18.28 -17.58
CA GLY A 159 -3.70 18.51 -18.83
C GLY A 159 -2.80 18.49 -20.08
N LYS A 160 -1.60 17.92 -20.00
CA LYS A 160 -0.69 17.79 -21.15
C LYS A 160 -1.01 16.55 -21.96
N GLU A 161 -0.73 16.62 -23.25
CA GLU A 161 -0.74 15.47 -24.16
C GLU A 161 0.34 14.46 -23.75
N VAL A 162 0.02 13.17 -23.87
CA VAL A 162 0.86 12.06 -23.37
C VAL A 162 1.01 10.90 -24.36
N GLU A 163 0.68 11.08 -25.64
CA GLU A 163 0.71 9.98 -26.63
C GLU A 163 2.12 9.42 -26.84
N SER A 164 3.13 10.29 -26.90
CA SER A 164 4.53 9.88 -27.02
C SER A 164 4.98 9.05 -25.82
N GLU A 165 4.63 9.49 -24.62
CA GLU A 165 4.97 8.81 -23.37
C GLU A 165 4.23 7.47 -23.25
N LEU A 166 2.99 7.38 -23.73
CA LEU A 166 2.26 6.11 -23.80
C LEU A 166 2.95 5.12 -24.75
N HIS A 167 3.48 5.59 -25.87
CA HIS A 167 4.27 4.75 -26.78
C HIS A 167 5.55 4.25 -26.10
N GLU A 168 6.29 5.13 -25.41
CA GLU A 168 7.50 4.74 -24.66
C GLU A 168 7.20 3.73 -23.54
N ILE A 169 6.12 3.93 -22.79
CA ILE A 169 5.67 2.99 -21.76
C ILE A 169 5.35 1.63 -22.40
N ALA A 170 4.61 1.62 -23.51
CA ALA A 170 4.25 0.38 -24.20
C ALA A 170 5.50 -0.38 -24.68
N LEU A 171 6.51 0.32 -25.22
CA LEU A 171 7.79 -0.27 -25.58
C LEU A 171 8.50 -0.88 -24.37
N SER A 172 8.58 -0.16 -23.24
CA SER A 172 9.19 -0.69 -22.01
C SER A 172 8.44 -1.91 -21.47
N CYS A 173 7.10 -1.90 -21.52
CA CYS A 173 6.28 -3.04 -21.10
C CYS A 173 6.51 -4.25 -22.02
N HIS A 174 6.55 -4.04 -23.34
CA HIS A 174 6.82 -5.09 -24.31
C HIS A 174 8.22 -5.69 -24.10
N MET A 175 9.23 -4.84 -23.89
CA MET A 175 10.58 -5.32 -23.59
C MET A 175 10.62 -6.09 -22.27
N ALA A 176 9.94 -5.62 -21.23
CA ALA A 176 9.83 -6.38 -19.98
C ALA A 176 9.22 -7.77 -20.21
N GLN A 177 8.16 -7.89 -21.04
CA GLN A 177 7.58 -9.17 -21.41
C GLN A 177 8.56 -10.09 -22.16
N LEU A 178 9.37 -9.54 -23.08
CA LEU A 178 10.35 -10.32 -23.84
C LEU A 178 11.48 -10.91 -22.97
N TYR A 179 11.94 -10.15 -21.97
CA TYR A 179 13.00 -10.60 -21.07
C TYR A 179 12.49 -11.33 -19.82
N GLY A 180 11.20 -11.20 -19.51
CA GLY A 180 10.53 -11.92 -18.44
C GLY A 180 10.15 -13.33 -18.90
N LYS A 181 10.36 -14.33 -18.03
CA LYS A 181 9.92 -15.71 -18.33
C LYS A 181 8.42 -15.93 -18.14
N GLU A 182 7.68 -14.96 -17.57
CA GLU A 182 6.21 -14.99 -17.37
C GLU A 182 5.65 -13.55 -17.28
N GLU A 183 4.43 -13.34 -17.82
CA GLU A 183 3.84 -12.02 -18.13
C GLU A 183 3.22 -11.26 -16.94
N LEU A 184 3.25 -11.80 -15.72
CA LEU A 184 2.18 -11.53 -14.75
C LEU A 184 2.33 -10.26 -13.90
N SER A 185 3.56 -9.81 -13.67
CA SER A 185 3.88 -8.56 -12.97
C SER A 185 3.55 -7.32 -13.78
N ILE A 186 3.83 -7.40 -15.08
CA ILE A 186 3.56 -6.33 -16.03
C ILE A 186 2.08 -6.28 -16.37
N THR A 187 1.33 -7.38 -16.26
CA THR A 187 -0.15 -7.41 -16.37
C THR A 187 -0.81 -6.41 -15.42
N GLU A 188 -0.41 -6.36 -14.13
CA GLU A 188 -0.99 -5.38 -13.19
C GLU A 188 -0.70 -3.94 -13.63
N LEU A 189 0.54 -3.67 -14.07
CA LEU A 189 0.95 -2.34 -14.53
C LEU A 189 0.20 -1.94 -15.81
N MET A 190 0.00 -2.86 -16.75
CA MET A 190 -0.81 -2.64 -17.96
C MET A 190 -2.24 -2.31 -17.58
N GLY A 191 -2.84 -3.03 -16.63
CA GLY A 191 -4.16 -2.72 -16.09
C GLY A 191 -4.23 -1.30 -15.51
N ASP A 192 -3.21 -0.91 -14.73
CA ASP A 192 -3.09 0.45 -14.17
C ASP A 192 -2.97 1.53 -15.26
N ILE A 193 -2.18 1.29 -16.31
CA ILE A 193 -2.02 2.21 -17.45
C ILE A 193 -3.36 2.40 -18.17
N TYR A 194 -4.05 1.31 -18.50
CA TYR A 194 -5.31 1.39 -19.23
C TYR A 194 -6.41 2.07 -18.42
N ILE A 195 -6.54 1.76 -17.12
CA ILE A 195 -7.56 2.36 -16.27
C ILE A 195 -7.27 3.83 -15.94
N ASN A 196 -6.02 4.17 -15.61
CA ASN A 196 -5.69 5.49 -15.07
C ASN A 196 -5.22 6.49 -16.16
N ILE A 197 -4.56 6.02 -17.22
CA ILE A 197 -3.95 6.88 -18.24
C ILE A 197 -4.70 6.80 -19.57
N VAL A 198 -5.11 5.62 -20.04
CA VAL A 198 -5.84 5.53 -21.32
C VAL A 198 -7.34 5.77 -21.14
N ASN A 199 -7.88 5.45 -19.95
CA ASN A 199 -9.32 5.37 -19.66
C ASN A 199 -10.05 4.26 -20.43
N ASP A 200 -9.35 3.19 -20.84
CA ASP A 200 -9.98 1.97 -21.36
C ASP A 200 -10.22 0.98 -20.21
N TYR A 201 -11.38 1.12 -19.58
CA TYR A 201 -11.72 0.33 -18.41
C TYR A 201 -11.93 -1.15 -18.72
N SER A 202 -12.47 -1.48 -19.89
CA SER A 202 -12.74 -2.87 -20.29
C SER A 202 -11.43 -3.62 -20.45
N LEU A 203 -10.48 -3.03 -21.16
CA LEU A 203 -9.16 -3.63 -21.37
C LEU A 203 -8.36 -3.67 -20.06
N GLY A 204 -8.38 -2.60 -19.26
CA GLY A 204 -7.68 -2.61 -17.98
C GLY A 204 -8.24 -3.61 -16.98
N LEU A 205 -9.56 -3.84 -16.96
CA LEU A 205 -10.16 -4.92 -16.19
C LEU A 205 -9.74 -6.31 -16.69
N ALA A 206 -9.67 -6.51 -18.00
CA ALA A 206 -9.22 -7.79 -18.57
C ALA A 206 -7.81 -8.14 -18.05
N TYR A 207 -6.89 -7.17 -18.06
CA TYR A 207 -5.56 -7.33 -17.45
C TYR A 207 -5.66 -7.66 -15.95
N TYR A 208 -6.42 -6.89 -15.17
CA TYR A 208 -6.58 -7.17 -13.74
C TYR A 208 -7.13 -8.57 -13.45
N THR A 209 -8.04 -9.10 -14.26
CA THR A 209 -8.58 -10.45 -14.09
C THR A 209 -7.60 -11.57 -14.45
N GLN A 210 -6.57 -11.26 -15.23
CA GLN A 210 -5.50 -12.19 -15.57
C GLN A 210 -4.38 -12.22 -14.51
N CYS A 211 -4.34 -11.24 -13.61
CA CYS A 211 -3.38 -11.24 -12.51
C CYS A 211 -3.60 -12.45 -11.58
N ILE A 212 -2.51 -13.06 -11.12
CA ILE A 212 -2.60 -14.10 -10.09
C ILE A 212 -2.92 -13.42 -8.75
N THR A 213 -4.18 -13.52 -8.32
CA THR A 213 -4.71 -12.75 -7.18
C THR A 213 -4.15 -13.18 -5.82
N ASP A 214 -3.58 -14.38 -5.74
CA ASP A 214 -2.83 -14.83 -4.56
C ASP A 214 -1.58 -13.97 -4.30
N TYR A 215 -1.03 -13.40 -5.38
CA TYR A 215 0.12 -12.52 -5.32
C TYR A 215 -0.35 -11.08 -5.51
N ASN A 216 -1.00 -10.73 -6.60
CA ASN A 216 -1.48 -9.37 -6.81
C ASN A 216 -2.80 -9.11 -6.05
N TYR A 217 -2.93 -9.50 -4.78
CA TYR A 217 -4.18 -9.39 -4.00
C TYR A 217 -4.73 -7.95 -3.95
N LYS A 218 -3.88 -6.93 -4.07
CA LYS A 218 -4.29 -5.52 -4.21
C LYS A 218 -5.14 -5.27 -5.48
N VAL A 219 -4.97 -6.08 -6.53
CA VAL A 219 -5.75 -6.02 -7.78
C VAL A 219 -7.23 -6.27 -7.52
N LEU A 220 -7.58 -7.16 -6.57
CA LEU A 220 -8.97 -7.43 -6.22
C LEU A 220 -9.64 -6.19 -5.64
N ARG A 221 -8.92 -5.39 -4.85
CA ARG A 221 -9.42 -4.07 -4.38
C ARG A 221 -9.54 -3.08 -5.54
N LYS A 222 -8.60 -3.07 -6.49
CA LYS A 222 -8.68 -2.20 -7.68
C LYS A 222 -9.93 -2.53 -8.51
N ILE A 223 -10.24 -3.81 -8.68
CA ILE A 223 -11.48 -4.28 -9.32
C ILE A 223 -12.71 -3.88 -8.48
N ALA A 224 -12.67 -4.05 -7.16
CA ALA A 224 -13.77 -3.61 -6.29
C ALA A 224 -14.05 -2.10 -6.42
N ARG A 225 -13.01 -1.26 -6.41
CA ARG A 225 -13.14 0.19 -6.62
C ARG A 225 -13.76 0.54 -7.98
N TYR A 226 -13.48 -0.24 -9.02
CA TYR A 226 -14.14 -0.06 -10.31
C TYR A 226 -15.65 -0.33 -10.22
N TYR A 227 -16.05 -1.42 -9.55
CA TYR A 227 -17.46 -1.72 -9.33
C TYR A 227 -18.16 -0.70 -8.41
N GLU A 228 -17.45 -0.14 -7.44
CA GLU A 228 -17.93 0.95 -6.59
C GLU A 228 -18.21 2.23 -7.39
N THR A 229 -17.22 2.68 -8.16
CA THR A 229 -17.18 4.06 -8.68
C THR A 229 -17.64 4.21 -10.13
N ARG A 230 -17.60 3.13 -10.93
CA ARG A 230 -17.91 3.18 -12.37
C ARG A 230 -19.15 2.40 -12.73
N MET A 231 -19.25 1.15 -12.28
CA MET A 231 -20.41 0.31 -12.56
C MET A 231 -21.55 0.49 -11.55
N VAL A 232 -21.22 0.96 -10.34
CA VAL A 232 -22.16 1.08 -9.21
C VAL A 232 -22.87 -0.26 -8.97
N ASP A 233 -22.08 -1.32 -8.80
CA ASP A 233 -22.54 -2.69 -8.50
C ASP A 233 -22.05 -3.11 -7.10
N PRO A 234 -22.86 -2.86 -6.05
CA PRO A 234 -22.48 -3.17 -4.66
C PRO A 234 -22.25 -4.66 -4.41
N ARG A 235 -22.95 -5.54 -5.15
CA ARG A 235 -22.81 -6.99 -4.96
C ARG A 235 -21.45 -7.46 -5.46
N ARG A 236 -21.03 -7.03 -6.65
CA ARG A 236 -19.70 -7.36 -7.19
C ARG A 236 -18.60 -6.71 -6.37
N GLU A 237 -18.77 -5.44 -5.98
CA GLU A 237 -17.82 -4.77 -5.10
C GLU A 237 -17.54 -5.59 -3.82
N LEU A 238 -18.61 -5.98 -3.10
CA LEU A 238 -18.50 -6.80 -1.88
C LEU A 238 -17.79 -8.12 -2.14
N GLN A 239 -18.18 -8.82 -3.22
CA GLN A 239 -17.55 -10.09 -3.59
C GLN A 239 -16.04 -9.95 -3.80
N TYR A 240 -15.60 -8.88 -4.46
CA TYR A 240 -14.16 -8.63 -4.68
C TYR A 240 -13.44 -8.17 -3.41
N LEU A 241 -14.08 -7.41 -2.51
CA LEU A 241 -13.52 -7.07 -1.20
C LEU A 241 -13.33 -8.31 -0.32
N GLU A 242 -14.33 -9.20 -0.26
CA GLU A 242 -14.25 -10.47 0.48
C GLU A 242 -13.14 -11.36 -0.09
N ARG A 243 -13.07 -11.49 -1.42
CA ARG A 243 -11.96 -12.20 -2.08
C ARG A 243 -10.60 -11.59 -1.71
N ALA A 244 -10.48 -10.26 -1.70
CA ALA A 244 -9.21 -9.60 -1.36
C ALA A 244 -8.76 -9.91 0.08
N ILE A 245 -9.71 -9.95 1.02
CA ILE A 245 -9.48 -10.29 2.43
C ILE A 245 -9.15 -11.77 2.60
N ASN A 246 -9.82 -12.65 1.85
CA ASN A 246 -9.55 -14.08 1.87
C ASN A 246 -8.17 -14.39 1.27
N CYS A 247 -7.76 -13.68 0.21
CA CYS A 247 -6.41 -13.78 -0.35
C CYS A 247 -5.34 -13.26 0.62
N ARG A 248 -5.61 -12.18 1.37
CA ARG A 248 -4.69 -11.65 2.39
C ARG A 248 -5.44 -11.10 3.59
N LYS A 249 -5.38 -11.82 4.71
CA LYS A 249 -6.12 -11.49 5.95
C LYS A 249 -5.72 -10.13 6.52
N GLU A 250 -4.45 -9.74 6.36
CA GLU A 250 -3.89 -8.46 6.78
C GLU A 250 -4.13 -7.32 5.78
N TYR A 251 -5.01 -7.50 4.77
CA TYR A 251 -5.38 -6.39 3.89
C TYR A 251 -6.38 -5.44 4.57
N TYR A 252 -5.89 -4.66 5.53
CA TYR A 252 -6.70 -3.82 6.42
C TYR A 252 -7.55 -2.77 5.67
N GLU A 253 -7.06 -2.21 4.56
CA GLU A 253 -7.85 -1.28 3.73
C GLU A 253 -9.05 -1.98 3.07
N ALA A 254 -8.90 -3.21 2.58
CA ALA A 254 -10.03 -3.97 2.03
C ALA A 254 -11.04 -4.34 3.14
N ARG A 255 -10.54 -4.73 4.31
CA ARG A 255 -11.37 -5.01 5.50
C ARG A 255 -12.13 -3.77 5.98
N TYR A 256 -11.47 -2.62 6.02
CA TYR A 256 -12.09 -1.34 6.37
C TYR A 256 -13.22 -0.99 5.40
N ARG A 257 -13.00 -1.15 4.09
CA ARG A 257 -14.04 -0.92 3.07
C ARG A 257 -15.21 -1.88 3.19
N LEU A 258 -14.97 -3.16 3.44
CA LEU A 258 -16.03 -4.13 3.73
C LEU A 258 -16.87 -3.69 4.94
N ALA A 259 -16.21 -3.31 6.03
CA ALA A 259 -16.88 -2.81 7.23
C ALA A 259 -17.74 -1.56 6.95
N ARG A 260 -17.23 -0.62 6.14
CA ARG A 260 -17.99 0.56 5.71
C ARG A 260 -19.23 0.23 4.91
N LYS A 261 -19.18 -0.77 4.03
CA LYS A 261 -20.33 -1.22 3.25
C LYS A 261 -21.38 -1.90 4.12
N LEU A 262 -20.95 -2.76 5.04
CA LEU A 262 -21.82 -3.38 6.05
C LEU A 262 -22.53 -2.31 6.89
N GLU A 263 -21.80 -1.26 7.28
CA GLU A 263 -22.31 -0.15 8.08
C GLU A 263 -23.30 0.75 7.31
N GLN A 264 -22.93 1.24 6.12
CA GLN A 264 -23.67 2.31 5.45
C GLN A 264 -24.80 1.82 4.54
N GLU A 265 -24.62 0.67 3.91
CA GLU A 265 -25.56 0.17 2.89
C GLU A 265 -26.43 -0.95 3.44
N GLN A 266 -25.85 -1.84 4.25
CA GLN A 266 -26.59 -2.97 4.82
C GLN A 266 -27.14 -2.71 6.23
N LEU A 267 -26.72 -1.61 6.88
CA LEU A 267 -27.09 -1.25 8.26
C LEU A 267 -26.81 -2.39 9.27
N LYS A 268 -25.78 -3.20 9.00
CA LYS A 268 -25.35 -4.33 9.85
C LYS A 268 -24.25 -3.88 10.80
N PHE A 269 -24.61 -3.02 11.76
CA PHE A 269 -23.64 -2.35 12.64
C PHE A 269 -22.79 -3.32 13.47
N GLY A 270 -23.37 -4.40 14.01
CA GLY A 270 -22.61 -5.41 14.76
C GLY A 270 -21.52 -6.07 13.90
N LYS A 271 -21.87 -6.53 12.69
CA LYS A 271 -20.90 -7.11 11.75
C LYS A 271 -19.85 -6.12 11.28
N ALA A 272 -20.23 -4.85 11.09
CA ALA A 272 -19.28 -3.80 10.77
C ALA A 272 -18.29 -3.57 11.92
N LEU A 273 -18.79 -3.55 13.17
CA LEU A 273 -17.98 -3.38 14.37
C LEU A 273 -16.96 -4.53 14.53
N GLU A 274 -17.39 -5.78 14.35
CA GLU A 274 -16.49 -6.95 14.35
C GLU A 274 -15.32 -6.77 13.36
N GLN A 275 -15.59 -6.29 12.15
CA GLN A 275 -14.53 -6.06 11.15
C GLN A 275 -13.60 -4.90 11.53
N TYR A 276 -14.12 -3.82 12.13
CA TYR A 276 -13.29 -2.72 12.60
C TYR A 276 -12.41 -3.11 13.79
N GLU A 277 -12.94 -3.89 14.73
CA GLU A 277 -12.20 -4.33 15.92
C GLU A 277 -11.04 -5.25 15.53
N LEU A 278 -11.22 -6.14 14.55
CA LEU A 278 -10.12 -6.93 13.98
C LEU A 278 -8.97 -6.07 13.42
N ILE A 279 -9.28 -4.92 12.82
CA ILE A 279 -8.24 -3.97 12.37
C ILE A 279 -7.58 -3.31 13.57
N ALA A 280 -8.38 -2.87 14.54
CA ALA A 280 -7.91 -2.18 15.74
C ALA A 280 -6.99 -3.05 16.59
N ASP A 281 -7.28 -4.33 16.75
CA ASP A 281 -6.46 -5.27 17.54
C ASP A 281 -5.09 -5.49 16.90
N LYS A 282 -5.04 -5.52 15.56
CA LYS A 282 -3.79 -5.78 14.83
C LYS A 282 -2.93 -4.53 14.68
N LEU A 283 -3.51 -3.42 14.21
CA LEU A 283 -2.75 -2.18 13.97
C LEU A 283 -2.61 -1.31 15.23
N GLY A 284 -3.53 -1.43 16.20
CA GLY A 284 -3.55 -0.66 17.44
C GLY A 284 -2.61 -1.18 18.53
N ASN A 285 -1.86 -2.25 18.29
CA ASN A 285 -0.81 -2.71 19.20
C ASN A 285 0.31 -1.65 19.28
N ILE A 286 0.72 -1.26 20.50
CA ILE A 286 1.76 -0.25 20.76
C ILE A 286 3.05 -0.49 19.96
N GLN A 287 3.47 -1.75 19.79
CA GLN A 287 4.65 -2.07 18.99
C GLN A 287 4.43 -1.78 17.51
N ARG A 288 3.22 -2.06 16.99
CA ARG A 288 2.86 -1.85 15.59
C ARG A 288 2.60 -0.38 15.26
N ILE A 289 2.04 0.39 16.19
CA ILE A 289 1.77 1.83 16.04
C ILE A 289 3.03 2.62 15.66
N LYS A 290 4.19 2.25 16.22
CA LYS A 290 5.48 2.90 15.91
C LYS A 290 5.97 2.68 14.49
N TRP A 291 5.31 1.80 13.75
CA TRP A 291 5.74 1.27 12.46
C TRP A 291 4.58 1.21 11.47
N LEU A 292 3.59 2.10 11.62
CA LEU A 292 2.47 2.21 10.67
C LEU A 292 2.96 2.85 9.39
N THR A 293 2.76 2.19 8.25
CA THR A 293 2.84 2.83 6.94
C THR A 293 1.77 3.91 6.83
N PRO A 294 1.85 4.85 5.87
CA PRO A 294 0.82 5.87 5.82
C PRO A 294 -0.55 5.30 5.44
N GLU A 295 -0.62 4.19 4.67
CA GLU A 295 -1.87 3.46 4.38
C GLU A 295 -2.47 2.89 5.68
N GLU A 296 -1.67 2.18 6.48
CA GLU A 296 -2.10 1.63 7.77
C GLU A 296 -2.50 2.73 8.78
N PHE A 297 -1.75 3.84 8.84
CA PHE A 297 -2.07 4.99 9.67
C PHE A 297 -3.45 5.57 9.34
N GLN A 298 -3.73 5.76 8.05
CA GLN A 298 -5.02 6.27 7.60
C GLN A 298 -6.14 5.27 7.94
N VAL A 299 -5.93 3.98 7.70
CA VAL A 299 -6.90 2.91 7.99
C VAL A 299 -7.22 2.85 9.48
N ILE A 300 -6.22 2.85 10.36
CA ILE A 300 -6.46 2.74 11.81
C ILE A 300 -7.16 3.98 12.37
N CYS A 301 -6.77 5.19 11.95
CA CYS A 301 -7.46 6.42 12.32
C CYS A 301 -8.94 6.39 11.92
N ARG A 302 -9.22 6.01 10.68
CA ARG A 302 -10.60 5.87 10.16
C ARG A 302 -11.38 4.80 10.91
N THR A 303 -10.73 3.69 11.25
CA THR A 303 -11.31 2.56 11.98
C THR A 303 -11.76 2.99 13.37
N TRP A 304 -10.88 3.55 14.20
CA TRP A 304 -11.25 4.04 15.53
C TRP A 304 -12.33 5.12 15.49
N LYS A 305 -12.34 5.97 14.45
CA LYS A 305 -13.42 6.93 14.25
C LYS A 305 -14.76 6.23 14.09
N ARG A 306 -14.83 5.18 13.25
CA ARG A 306 -16.08 4.45 13.01
C ARG A 306 -16.51 3.64 14.22
N ILE A 307 -15.58 2.97 14.91
CA ILE A 307 -15.85 2.33 16.21
C ILE A 307 -16.51 3.34 17.13
N GLY A 308 -15.87 4.50 17.35
CA GLY A 308 -16.43 5.51 18.23
C GLY A 308 -17.81 5.98 17.79
N CYS A 309 -18.03 6.25 16.50
CA CYS A 309 -19.35 6.65 15.99
C CYS A 309 -20.43 5.58 16.20
N ILE A 310 -20.12 4.31 15.92
CA ILE A 310 -21.08 3.22 16.06
C ILE A 310 -21.47 3.05 17.53
N SER A 311 -20.48 3.05 18.42
CA SER A 311 -20.64 2.79 19.85
C SER A 311 -21.66 3.71 20.54
N TYR A 312 -21.75 4.99 20.16
CA TYR A 312 -22.71 5.91 20.79
C TYR A 312 -24.00 6.14 19.99
N LYS A 313 -23.95 6.01 18.66
CA LYS A 313 -25.05 6.47 17.78
C LYS A 313 -26.00 5.35 17.38
N TYR A 314 -25.50 4.13 17.23
CA TYR A 314 -26.25 3.04 16.57
C TYR A 314 -26.47 1.81 17.46
N LEU A 315 -25.79 1.72 18.61
CA LEU A 315 -26.08 0.68 19.59
C LEU A 315 -27.37 1.01 20.37
N GLU A 316 -28.11 -0.03 20.75
CA GLU A 316 -29.33 0.10 21.56
C GLU A 316 -29.04 0.76 22.91
N ILE A 317 -27.90 0.39 23.52
CA ILE A 317 -27.35 1.04 24.71
C ILE A 317 -26.08 1.79 24.29
N PRO A 318 -26.08 3.13 24.30
CA PRO A 318 -24.90 3.91 23.91
C PRO A 318 -23.69 3.63 24.80
N ALA A 319 -22.62 3.12 24.21
CA ALA A 319 -21.32 2.91 24.87
C ALA A 319 -20.44 4.16 24.68
N CYS A 320 -20.87 5.29 25.25
CA CYS A 320 -20.22 6.59 25.07
C CYS A 320 -18.75 6.60 25.52
N GLU A 321 -18.42 5.97 26.65
CA GLU A 321 -17.04 5.90 27.16
C GLU A 321 -16.10 5.14 26.21
N TYR A 322 -16.56 4.01 25.68
CA TYR A 322 -15.82 3.25 24.67
C TYR A 322 -15.60 4.07 23.40
N GLY A 323 -16.59 4.89 23.02
CA GLY A 323 -16.47 5.81 21.91
C GLY A 323 -15.43 6.91 22.13
N LEU A 324 -15.39 7.51 23.32
CA LEU A 324 -14.38 8.51 23.70
C LEU A 324 -12.98 7.90 23.74
N GLN A 325 -12.82 6.71 24.31
CA GLN A 325 -11.53 5.99 24.33
C GLN A 325 -11.02 5.72 22.92
N SER A 326 -11.90 5.37 21.98
CA SER A 326 -11.54 5.17 20.58
C SER A 326 -11.02 6.45 19.93
N TYR A 327 -11.63 7.61 20.21
CA TYR A 327 -11.14 8.90 19.72
C TYR A 327 -9.81 9.31 20.37
N GLN A 328 -9.61 9.01 21.66
CA GLN A 328 -8.35 9.25 22.36
C GLN A 328 -7.17 8.58 21.67
N LYS A 329 -7.34 7.32 21.24
CA LYS A 329 -6.32 6.58 20.49
C LYS A 329 -5.92 7.29 19.19
N ILE A 330 -6.84 8.01 18.53
CA ILE A 330 -6.54 8.77 17.31
C ILE A 330 -5.64 9.96 17.63
N TYR A 331 -5.96 10.74 18.67
CA TYR A 331 -5.11 11.87 19.08
C TYR A 331 -3.70 11.39 19.42
N GLU A 332 -3.58 10.30 20.18
CA GLU A 332 -2.29 9.72 20.57
C GLU A 332 -1.42 9.40 19.36
N ILE A 333 -1.95 8.70 18.34
CA ILE A 333 -1.14 8.36 17.16
C ILE A 333 -0.88 9.56 16.25
N TRP A 334 -1.80 10.51 16.18
CA TRP A 334 -1.70 11.69 15.32
C TRP A 334 -0.69 12.71 15.86
N GLU A 335 -0.70 12.95 17.18
CA GLU A 335 0.25 13.84 17.86
C GLU A 335 1.66 13.26 17.91
N ASN A 336 1.78 11.94 17.96
CA ASN A 336 3.07 11.23 18.04
C ASN A 336 3.53 10.69 16.67
N CYS A 337 3.11 11.29 15.55
CA CYS A 337 3.57 10.90 14.22
C CYS A 337 5.10 10.99 14.09
N ASP A 338 5.74 11.96 14.74
CA ASP A 338 7.20 12.10 14.79
C ASP A 338 7.91 10.91 15.45
N LYS A 339 7.23 10.22 16.38
CA LYS A 339 7.72 8.98 17.03
C LYS A 339 7.51 7.74 16.17
N ASN A 340 6.82 7.85 15.02
CA ASN A 340 6.81 6.80 14.02
C ASN A 340 8.24 6.61 13.50
N LYS A 341 8.75 5.39 13.62
CA LYS A 341 10.14 5.07 13.31
C LYS A 341 10.45 5.13 11.80
N TYR A 342 9.45 5.10 10.91
CA TYR A 342 9.64 5.45 9.49
C TYR A 342 10.03 6.90 9.32
N ILE A 343 9.39 7.76 10.10
CA ILE A 343 9.57 9.20 10.02
C ILE A 343 10.89 9.56 10.68
N SER A 344 11.11 9.08 11.91
CA SER A 344 12.31 9.43 12.70
C SER A 344 13.63 9.04 12.04
N SER A 345 13.66 8.10 11.09
CA SER A 345 14.87 7.72 10.37
C SER A 345 15.20 8.63 9.18
N MET A 346 14.27 9.50 8.74
CA MET A 346 14.50 10.45 7.65
C MET A 346 15.40 11.62 8.08
N ASN A 347 15.89 12.42 7.13
CA ASN A 347 16.60 13.66 7.47
C ASN A 347 15.62 14.69 8.08
N PRO A 348 16.07 15.68 8.89
CA PRO A 348 15.16 16.59 9.60
C PRO A 348 14.19 17.39 8.71
N GLY A 349 14.59 17.73 7.47
CA GLY A 349 13.72 18.41 6.51
C GLY A 349 12.55 17.51 6.07
N LYS A 350 12.86 16.27 5.69
CA LYS A 350 11.88 15.26 5.24
C LYS A 350 11.05 14.66 6.36
N GLN A 351 11.58 14.62 7.58
CA GLN A 351 10.81 14.28 8.78
C GLN A 351 9.58 15.18 8.92
N LYS A 352 9.77 16.51 8.86
CA LYS A 352 8.66 17.47 8.98
C LYS A 352 7.64 17.29 7.86
N GLU A 353 8.10 17.08 6.63
CA GLU A 353 7.20 16.79 5.50
C GLU A 353 6.43 15.48 5.67
N MET A 354 7.05 14.43 6.23
CA MET A 354 6.38 13.15 6.50
C MET A 354 5.37 13.26 7.64
N VAL A 355 5.69 13.98 8.71
CA VAL A 355 4.71 14.26 9.78
C VAL A 355 3.51 15.00 9.19
N ALA A 356 3.76 16.07 8.42
CA ALA A 356 2.71 16.81 7.74
C ALA A 356 1.89 15.93 6.79
N LEU A 357 2.55 15.02 6.07
CA LEU A 357 1.86 14.04 5.23
C LEU A 357 0.92 13.17 6.07
N TYR A 358 1.42 12.49 7.10
CA TYR A 358 0.58 11.61 7.95
C TYR A 358 -0.59 12.38 8.55
N GLN A 359 -0.34 13.56 9.09
CA GLN A 359 -1.37 14.41 9.68
C GLN A 359 -2.40 14.89 8.64
N SER A 360 -1.98 15.12 7.39
CA SER A 360 -2.90 15.46 6.29
C SER A 360 -3.77 14.27 5.82
N LEU A 361 -3.30 13.03 5.99
CA LEU A 361 -4.07 11.83 5.62
C LEU A 361 -5.30 11.64 6.50
N TYR A 362 -5.33 12.25 7.68
CA TYR A 362 -6.47 12.19 8.58
C TYR A 362 -6.58 13.45 9.44
N SER A 363 -7.54 14.32 9.10
CA SER A 363 -7.82 15.54 9.88
C SER A 363 -8.50 15.24 11.22
N ILE A 364 -7.93 15.81 12.28
CA ILE A 364 -8.41 15.64 13.66
C ILE A 364 -9.68 16.45 13.95
N GLU A 365 -9.99 17.48 13.16
CA GLU A 365 -11.17 18.34 13.34
C GLU A 365 -12.47 17.53 13.33
N HIS A 366 -12.53 16.49 12.49
CA HIS A 366 -13.70 15.61 12.44
C HIS A 366 -13.83 14.71 13.67
N VAL A 367 -12.73 14.43 14.37
CA VAL A 367 -12.73 13.67 15.63
C VAL A 367 -13.26 14.57 16.73
N GLN A 368 -12.75 15.80 16.85
CA GLN A 368 -13.20 16.80 17.83
C GLN A 368 -14.70 17.03 17.77
N ARG A 369 -15.26 17.24 16.57
CA ARG A 369 -16.72 17.38 16.39
C ARG A 369 -17.49 16.13 16.82
N SER A 370 -16.96 14.95 16.54
CA SER A 370 -17.62 13.68 16.92
C SER A 370 -17.57 13.48 18.44
N GLU A 371 -16.45 13.84 19.07
CA GLU A 371 -16.25 13.79 20.51
C GLU A 371 -17.20 14.73 21.25
N GLU A 372 -17.35 15.97 20.77
CA GLU A 372 -18.31 16.94 21.33
C GLU A 372 -19.74 16.40 21.30
N ASN A 373 -20.13 15.75 20.19
CA ASN A 373 -21.45 15.11 20.07
C ASN A 373 -21.63 13.98 21.09
N ILE A 374 -20.60 13.16 21.34
CA ILE A 374 -20.66 12.11 22.37
C ILE A 374 -20.83 12.74 23.75
N ARG A 375 -20.03 13.76 24.09
CA ARG A 375 -20.09 14.43 25.39
C ARG A 375 -21.46 15.06 25.64
N ARG A 376 -22.04 15.73 24.63
CA ARG A 376 -23.40 16.25 24.68
C ARG A 376 -24.42 15.14 24.89
N LYS A 377 -24.26 14.00 24.21
CA LYS A 377 -25.15 12.86 24.37
C LYS A 377 -25.10 12.26 25.77
N MET A 378 -23.92 12.19 26.38
CA MET A 378 -23.77 11.74 27.77
C MET A 378 -24.49 12.66 28.75
N GLN A 379 -24.43 13.98 28.54
CA GLN A 379 -25.17 14.95 29.35
C GLN A 379 -26.69 14.74 29.23
N GLU A 380 -27.21 14.59 28.00
CA GLU A 380 -28.64 14.30 27.79
C GLU A 380 -29.11 13.01 28.48
N VAL A 381 -28.29 11.95 28.44
CA VAL A 381 -28.62 10.67 29.10
C VAL A 381 -28.58 10.83 30.61
N HIS A 382 -27.59 11.53 31.14
CA HIS A 382 -27.47 11.82 32.57
C HIS A 382 -28.69 12.61 33.07
N GLU A 383 -29.05 13.70 32.40
CA GLU A 383 -30.22 14.52 32.75
C GLU A 383 -31.52 13.69 32.75
N LYS A 384 -31.72 12.80 31.76
CA LYS A 384 -32.91 11.93 31.70
C LYS A 384 -32.96 10.83 32.76
N MET A 385 -31.81 10.37 33.26
CA MET A 385 -31.78 9.34 34.31
C MET A 385 -32.02 9.92 35.71
N TYR A 386 -31.76 11.21 35.90
CA TYR A 386 -31.87 11.90 37.20
C TYR A 386 -32.98 12.97 37.24
N SER A 387 -33.81 13.07 36.18
CA SER A 387 -35.09 13.79 36.13
C SER A 387 -36.26 12.83 36.31
#